data_AF-A0A067PH52-F1
#
_entry.id   AF-A0A067PH52-F1
#
_cell.length_a   1.000
_cell.length_b   1.000
_cell.length_c   1.000
_cell.angle_alpha   90.00
_cell.angle_beta   90.00
_cell.angle_gamma   90.00
#
_symmetry.space_group_name_H-M   'P 1'
#
loop_
_entity.id
_entity.type
_entity.pdbx_description
1 polymer ?
#
loop_
_entity_poly.entity_id
_entity_poly.type
_entity_poly.pdbx_seq_one_letter_code
_entity_poly.pdbx_strand_id
1 'polypeptide(L)'
;KFLTIKPSLQAGLDNLGKWYRKTDNSDAYFICLDFEMLNPSIKMAYFVDKWDAKWVEAGKKSLESRFNKYLVAHSNAEVNTATSGEPLPSTARPTAGCYGSSWMRSAVQAHQAASLANQDPYQELKSYLEAPLEDLDDGEVVRWWGHHILTYPILSWMAQDYLAIPGSSVAAEQAFSSGGITGAARHNHLLPDVFEALQLLKSTYCNG
;
A
#
# COMPACT_ATOMS: atom_id res chain seq x y z
N LYS A 1 27.44 39.98 17.61
CA LYS A 1 27.92 38.63 17.96
C LYS A 1 27.45 37.53 16.99
N PHE A 2 26.34 37.66 16.26
CA PHE A 2 25.85 36.63 15.31
C PHE A 2 26.16 36.90 13.82
N LEU A 3 26.84 38.00 13.48
CA LEU A 3 27.13 38.35 12.07
C LEU A 3 28.03 37.32 11.37
N THR A 4 28.91 36.64 12.11
CA THR A 4 29.86 35.66 11.57
C THR A 4 29.18 34.34 11.14
N ILE A 5 28.03 34.00 11.73
CA ILE A 5 27.30 32.74 11.48
C ILE A 5 26.17 32.95 10.45
N LYS A 6 25.83 34.21 10.16
CA LYS A 6 24.80 34.59 9.18
C LYS A 6 25.04 33.96 7.79
N PRO A 7 26.27 33.92 7.23
CA PRO A 7 26.52 33.26 5.94
C PRO A 7 26.26 31.76 6.00
N SER A 8 26.62 31.10 7.10
CA SER A 8 26.42 29.68 7.34
C SER A 8 24.93 29.33 7.43
N LEU A 9 24.15 30.17 8.13
CA LEU A 9 22.70 30.01 8.24
C LEU A 9 22.01 30.23 6.89
N GLN A 10 22.44 31.24 6.13
CA GLN A 10 21.88 31.48 4.80
C GLN A 10 22.17 30.31 3.86
N ALA A 11 23.42 29.81 3.83
CA ALA A 11 23.77 28.62 3.05
C ALA A 11 22.96 27.38 3.49
N GLY A 12 22.68 27.24 4.78
CA GLY A 12 21.80 26.20 5.31
C GLY A 12 20.36 26.33 4.81
N LEU A 13 19.78 27.53 4.84
CA LEU A 13 18.43 27.80 4.31
C LEU A 13 18.35 27.61 2.80
N ASP A 14 19.38 28.03 2.05
CA ASP A 14 19.45 27.85 0.61
C ASP A 14 19.55 26.36 0.25
N ASN A 15 20.32 25.59 1.01
CA ASN A 15 20.40 24.13 0.86
C ASN A 15 19.07 23.46 1.22
N LEU A 16 18.42 23.87 2.31
CA LEU A 16 17.09 23.40 2.70
C LEU A 16 16.08 23.66 1.57
N GLY A 17 16.02 24.89 1.05
CA GLY A 17 15.15 25.27 -0.06
C GLY A 17 15.43 24.49 -1.34
N LYS A 18 16.70 24.19 -1.64
CA LYS A 18 17.08 23.33 -2.77
C LYS A 18 16.51 21.92 -2.62
N TRP A 19 16.57 21.32 -1.44
CA TRP A 19 16.06 19.97 -1.22
C TRP A 19 14.53 19.95 -1.16
N TYR A 20 13.89 20.91 -0.48
CA TYR A 20 12.44 21.04 -0.49
C TYR A 20 11.87 21.16 -1.91
N ARG A 21 12.46 22.01 -2.77
CA ARG A 21 12.04 22.12 -4.18
C ARG A 21 12.22 20.83 -4.97
N LYS A 22 13.24 20.02 -4.65
CA LYS A 22 13.44 18.71 -5.29
C LYS A 22 12.38 17.71 -4.82
N THR A 23 11.98 17.78 -3.55
CA THR A 23 10.90 16.95 -3.02
C THR A 23 9.54 17.37 -3.59
N ASP A 24 9.28 18.68 -3.76
CA ASP A 24 8.03 19.19 -4.38
C ASP A 24 7.86 18.71 -5.83
N ASN A 25 8.97 18.51 -6.54
CA ASN A 25 8.97 17.98 -7.91
C ASN A 25 8.90 16.45 -7.97
N SER A 26 8.87 15.77 -6.83
CA SER A 26 8.83 14.31 -6.74
C SER A 26 7.42 13.83 -6.43
N ASP A 27 7.02 12.73 -7.07
CA ASP A 27 5.77 12.02 -6.77
C ASP A 27 5.71 11.45 -5.34
N ALA A 28 6.81 11.51 -4.59
CA ALA A 28 6.91 11.01 -3.23
C ALA A 28 5.83 11.59 -2.29
N TYR A 29 5.56 12.90 -2.37
CA TYR A 29 4.48 13.50 -1.56
C TYR A 29 3.11 12.94 -1.92
N PHE A 30 2.84 12.76 -3.21
CA PHE A 30 1.57 12.18 -3.66
C PHE A 30 1.45 10.70 -3.28
N ILE A 31 2.55 9.95 -3.25
CA ILE A 31 2.55 8.56 -2.74
C ILE A 31 2.28 8.52 -1.24
N CYS A 32 2.90 9.39 -0.44
CA CYS A 32 2.61 9.47 1.00
C CYS A 32 1.16 9.92 1.27
N LEU A 33 0.69 10.91 0.52
CA LEU A 33 -0.70 11.38 0.57
C LEU A 33 -1.68 10.23 0.28
N ASP A 34 -1.44 9.49 -0.81
CA ASP A 34 -2.29 8.37 -1.17
C ASP A 34 -2.24 7.27 -0.09
N PHE A 35 -1.07 6.95 0.44
CA PHE A 35 -0.92 5.96 1.51
C PHE A 35 -1.76 6.33 2.74
N GLU A 36 -1.66 7.57 3.22
CA GLU A 36 -2.45 8.03 4.37
C GLU A 36 -3.94 8.14 4.05
N MET A 37 -4.30 8.50 2.81
CA MET A 37 -5.70 8.52 2.36
C MET A 37 -6.30 7.11 2.30
N LEU A 38 -5.50 6.09 1.93
CA LEU A 38 -5.87 4.68 1.98
C LEU A 38 -5.80 4.08 3.40
N ASN A 39 -5.44 4.86 4.42
CA ASN A 39 -5.55 4.43 5.81
C ASN A 39 -6.95 4.79 6.35
N PRO A 40 -7.79 3.79 6.71
CA PRO A 40 -9.15 4.03 7.20
C PRO A 40 -9.22 4.86 8.50
N SER A 41 -8.13 4.90 9.29
CA SER A 41 -8.06 5.65 10.56
C SER A 41 -7.80 7.13 10.39
N ILE A 42 -7.20 7.53 9.27
CA ILE A 42 -6.74 8.91 9.04
C ILE A 42 -7.49 9.54 7.86
N LYS A 43 -7.64 8.80 6.75
CA LYS A 43 -8.25 9.23 5.48
C LYS A 43 -7.84 10.65 5.09
N MET A 44 -8.80 11.57 5.02
CA MET A 44 -8.59 12.98 4.69
C MET A 44 -8.48 13.89 5.92
N ALA A 45 -8.80 13.40 7.12
CA ALA A 45 -8.98 14.24 8.29
C ALA A 45 -7.68 14.95 8.69
N TYR A 46 -6.55 14.25 8.63
CA TYR A 46 -5.24 14.82 8.92
C TYR A 46 -4.84 15.90 7.90
N PHE A 47 -5.09 15.67 6.62
CA PHE A 47 -4.74 16.63 5.57
C PHE A 47 -5.58 17.89 5.60
N VAL A 48 -6.87 17.77 5.85
CA VAL A 48 -7.77 18.93 5.99
C VAL A 48 -7.37 19.80 7.19
N ASP A 49 -6.82 19.20 8.25
CA ASP A 49 -6.34 19.93 9.43
C ASP A 49 -4.94 20.53 9.26
N LYS A 50 -4.02 19.81 8.60
CA LYS A 50 -2.59 20.15 8.56
C LYS A 50 -2.11 20.83 7.28
N TRP A 51 -2.86 20.72 6.18
CA TRP A 51 -2.42 21.18 4.86
C TRP A 51 -3.36 22.23 4.27
N ASP A 52 -2.83 23.09 3.41
CA ASP A 52 -3.65 24.06 2.68
C ASP A 52 -4.61 23.36 1.70
N ALA A 53 -5.80 23.92 1.55
CA ALA A 53 -6.85 23.39 0.67
C ALA A 53 -6.36 23.10 -0.76
N LYS A 54 -5.46 23.96 -1.29
CA LYS A 54 -4.86 23.77 -2.63
C LYS A 54 -4.13 22.44 -2.76
N TRP A 55 -3.40 22.03 -1.73
CA TRP A 55 -2.63 20.78 -1.74
C TRP A 55 -3.53 19.57 -1.49
N VAL A 56 -4.56 19.73 -0.66
CA VAL A 56 -5.58 18.70 -0.45
C VAL A 56 -6.32 18.39 -1.76
N GLU A 57 -6.72 19.42 -2.52
CA GLU A 57 -7.35 19.25 -3.83
C GLU A 57 -6.40 18.61 -4.86
N ALA A 58 -5.14 19.03 -4.88
CA ALA A 58 -4.13 18.43 -5.75
C ALA A 58 -3.89 16.95 -5.43
N GLY A 59 -3.83 16.60 -4.14
CA GLY A 59 -3.75 15.22 -3.65
C GLY A 59 -4.96 14.39 -4.08
N LYS A 60 -6.17 14.90 -3.86
CA LYS A 60 -7.41 14.24 -4.29
C LYS A 60 -7.43 13.95 -5.80
N LYS A 61 -7.01 14.92 -6.62
CA LYS A 61 -6.92 14.74 -8.07
C LYS A 61 -5.86 13.71 -8.47
N SER A 62 -4.74 13.65 -7.74
CA SER A 62 -3.70 12.64 -7.95
C SER A 62 -4.22 11.23 -7.62
N LEU A 63 -4.92 11.10 -6.49
CA LEU A 63 -5.57 9.86 -6.05
C LEU A 63 -6.59 9.38 -7.09
N GLU A 64 -7.49 10.26 -7.55
CA GLU A 64 -8.46 9.97 -8.61
C GLU A 64 -7.77 9.51 -9.91
N SER A 65 -6.67 10.17 -10.30
CA SER A 65 -5.91 9.79 -11.49
C SER A 65 -5.29 8.40 -11.36
N ARG A 66 -4.77 8.03 -10.19
CA ARG A 66 -4.20 6.71 -9.92
C ARG A 66 -5.29 5.66 -9.86
N PHE A 67 -6.38 5.93 -9.14
CA PHE A 67 -7.56 5.06 -9.11
C PHE A 67 -8.06 4.72 -10.51
N ASN A 68 -8.14 5.71 -11.42
CA ASN A 68 -8.54 5.48 -12.80
C ASN A 68 -7.57 4.55 -13.57
N LYS A 69 -6.26 4.54 -13.25
CA LYS A 69 -5.31 3.56 -13.84
C LYS A 69 -5.62 2.14 -13.38
N TYR A 70 -5.90 1.97 -12.09
CA TYR A 70 -6.29 0.67 -11.52
C TYR A 70 -7.63 0.18 -12.07
N LEU A 71 -8.59 1.07 -12.24
CA LEU A 71 -9.89 0.79 -12.84
C LEU A 71 -9.76 0.24 -14.27
N VAL A 72 -8.97 0.90 -15.13
CA VAL A 72 -8.69 0.43 -16.50
C VAL A 72 -7.94 -0.91 -16.49
N ALA A 73 -6.99 -1.08 -15.56
CA ALA A 73 -6.27 -2.34 -15.43
C ALA A 73 -7.20 -3.49 -14.98
N HIS A 74 -8.11 -3.22 -14.04
CA HIS A 74 -9.07 -4.19 -13.50
C HIS A 74 -10.08 -4.61 -14.56
N SER A 75 -10.62 -3.66 -15.33
CA SER A 75 -11.54 -3.98 -16.44
C SER A 75 -10.87 -4.84 -17.51
N ASN A 76 -9.59 -4.57 -17.81
CA ASN A 76 -8.83 -5.39 -18.76
C ASN A 76 -8.54 -6.80 -18.22
N ALA A 77 -8.33 -6.94 -16.91
CA ALA A 77 -8.12 -8.24 -16.28
C ALA A 77 -9.39 -9.11 -16.33
N GLU A 78 -10.56 -8.54 -16.04
CA GLU A 78 -11.85 -9.26 -16.05
C GLU A 78 -12.23 -9.78 -17.45
N VAL A 79 -11.99 -8.98 -18.50
CA VAL A 79 -12.24 -9.37 -19.91
C VAL A 79 -11.38 -10.57 -20.32
N ASN A 80 -10.15 -10.66 -19.82
CA ASN A 80 -9.24 -11.76 -20.12
C ASN A 80 -9.61 -13.04 -19.36
N THR A 81 -10.14 -12.94 -18.13
CA THR A 81 -10.60 -14.11 -17.36
C THR A 81 -11.91 -14.72 -17.86
N ALA A 82 -12.77 -13.95 -18.54
CA ALA A 82 -14.02 -14.47 -19.11
C ALA A 82 -13.83 -15.35 -20.37
N THR A 83 -12.66 -15.31 -21.00
CA THR A 83 -12.39 -16.03 -22.27
C THR A 83 -11.72 -17.40 -22.05
N SER A 84 -11.35 -17.77 -20.82
CA SER A 84 -10.67 -19.05 -20.56
C SER A 84 -11.01 -19.58 -19.16
N GLY A 85 -12.06 -20.40 -19.05
CA GLY A 85 -12.41 -21.06 -17.80
C GLY A 85 -13.49 -22.11 -17.96
N GLU A 86 -13.10 -23.34 -18.32
CA GLU A 86 -13.87 -24.53 -17.94
C GLU A 86 -13.95 -24.64 -16.40
N PRO A 87 -15.10 -24.99 -15.80
CA PRO A 87 -15.21 -25.12 -14.36
C PRO A 87 -14.66 -26.48 -13.89
N LEU A 88 -13.49 -26.46 -13.23
CA LEU A 88 -12.99 -27.60 -12.44
C LEU A 88 -13.69 -27.64 -11.06
N PRO A 89 -14.22 -28.79 -10.62
CA PRO A 89 -14.83 -28.94 -9.31
C PRO A 89 -13.76 -28.99 -8.20
N SER A 90 -13.80 -28.01 -7.29
CA SER A 90 -12.95 -27.95 -6.10
C SER A 90 -13.30 -29.07 -5.12
N THR A 91 -12.40 -30.03 -4.97
CA THR A 91 -12.46 -31.11 -3.97
C THR A 91 -11.78 -30.64 -2.69
N ALA A 92 -12.44 -29.76 -1.93
CA ALA A 92 -12.03 -29.44 -0.56
C ALA A 92 -12.85 -30.26 0.45
N ARG A 93 -12.17 -31.03 1.31
CA ARG A 93 -12.77 -31.92 2.31
C ARG A 93 -13.47 -31.07 3.39
N PRO A 94 -14.79 -31.23 3.62
CA PRO A 94 -15.54 -30.37 4.54
C PRO A 94 -15.26 -30.75 5.99
N THR A 95 -14.88 -29.76 6.82
CA THR A 95 -14.95 -29.85 8.28
C THR A 95 -16.42 -29.94 8.71
N ALA A 96 -16.73 -30.94 9.55
CA ALA A 96 -18.08 -31.24 10.01
C ALA A 96 -18.68 -30.04 10.76
N GLY A 97 -19.67 -29.37 10.14
CA GLY A 97 -20.47 -28.31 10.79
C GLY A 97 -21.00 -27.19 9.89
N CYS A 98 -20.47 -27.00 8.67
CA CYS A 98 -20.71 -25.74 7.92
C CYS A 98 -21.10 -25.93 6.43
N TYR A 99 -21.48 -27.15 6.02
CA TYR A 99 -21.69 -27.51 4.60
C TYR A 99 -22.76 -26.66 3.89
N GLY A 100 -23.82 -26.23 4.58
CA GLY A 100 -24.89 -25.42 4.00
C GLY A 100 -24.59 -23.93 3.90
N SER A 101 -23.89 -23.36 4.89
CA SER A 101 -23.73 -21.90 4.96
C SER A 101 -22.59 -21.37 4.09
N SER A 102 -21.65 -22.21 3.66
CA SER A 102 -20.52 -21.80 2.82
C SER A 102 -20.99 -21.35 1.43
N TRP A 103 -21.70 -22.22 0.70
CA TRP A 103 -22.17 -21.90 -0.65
C TRP A 103 -23.25 -20.79 -0.65
N MET A 104 -24.09 -20.73 0.38
CA MET A 104 -25.06 -19.64 0.54
C MET A 104 -24.36 -18.30 0.75
N ARG A 105 -23.32 -18.23 1.60
CA ARG A 105 -22.51 -17.02 1.76
C ARG A 105 -21.79 -16.65 0.47
N SER A 106 -21.18 -17.61 -0.22
CA SER A 106 -20.51 -17.36 -1.51
C SER A 106 -21.46 -16.86 -2.59
N ALA A 107 -22.68 -17.38 -2.66
CA ALA A 107 -23.70 -16.91 -3.62
C ALA A 107 -24.17 -15.48 -3.31
N VAL A 108 -24.38 -15.15 -2.03
CA VAL A 108 -24.75 -13.78 -1.60
C VAL A 108 -23.59 -12.81 -1.85
N GLN A 109 -22.36 -13.21 -1.54
CA GLN A 109 -21.16 -12.42 -1.81
C GLN A 109 -20.95 -12.19 -3.31
N ALA A 110 -21.15 -13.21 -4.15
CA ALA A 110 -21.06 -13.08 -5.59
C ALA A 110 -22.15 -12.14 -6.16
N HIS A 111 -23.37 -12.19 -5.63
CA HIS A 111 -24.45 -11.29 -6.04
C HIS A 111 -24.19 -9.84 -5.56
N GLN A 112 -23.63 -9.66 -4.35
CA GLN A 112 -23.23 -8.34 -3.86
C GLN A 112 -22.07 -7.78 -4.69
N ALA A 113 -21.06 -8.59 -5.00
CA ALA A 113 -19.94 -8.23 -5.87
C ALA A 113 -20.42 -7.86 -7.29
N ALA A 114 -21.35 -8.62 -7.87
CA ALA A 114 -21.93 -8.31 -9.18
C ALA A 114 -22.80 -7.04 -9.17
N SER A 115 -23.43 -6.72 -8.04
CA SER A 115 -24.18 -5.48 -7.87
C SER A 115 -23.25 -4.26 -7.69
N LEU A 116 -22.08 -4.45 -7.07
CA LEU A 116 -21.02 -3.44 -6.95
C LEU A 116 -20.27 -3.24 -8.26
N ALA A 117 -20.06 -4.29 -9.05
CA ALA A 117 -19.46 -4.22 -10.38
C ALA A 117 -20.31 -3.42 -11.40
N ASN A 118 -21.62 -3.27 -11.15
CA ASN A 118 -22.53 -2.42 -11.93
C ASN A 118 -22.63 -0.98 -11.41
N GLN A 119 -22.01 -0.64 -10.29
CA GLN A 119 -21.95 0.73 -9.80
C GLN A 119 -20.85 1.50 -10.53
N ASP A 120 -21.06 2.81 -10.66
CA ASP A 120 -20.01 3.69 -11.16
C ASP A 120 -18.78 3.54 -10.26
N PRO A 121 -17.60 3.13 -10.77
CA PRO A 121 -16.42 2.87 -9.96
C PRO A 121 -15.92 4.11 -9.20
N TYR A 122 -16.29 5.32 -9.61
CA TYR A 122 -16.05 6.52 -8.81
C TYR A 122 -16.91 6.59 -7.52
N GLN A 123 -18.03 5.86 -7.45
CA GLN A 123 -18.84 5.73 -6.24
C GLN A 123 -18.10 4.93 -5.16
N GLU A 124 -17.27 3.96 -5.53
CA GLU A 124 -16.42 3.22 -4.60
C GLU A 124 -15.49 4.18 -3.86
N LEU A 125 -14.73 4.98 -4.62
CA LEU A 125 -13.83 6.00 -4.10
C LEU A 125 -14.57 7.02 -3.23
N LYS A 126 -15.71 7.51 -3.70
CA LYS A 126 -16.52 8.48 -2.95
C LYS A 126 -17.06 7.90 -1.65
N SER A 127 -17.60 6.68 -1.69
CA SER A 127 -18.14 5.99 -0.52
C SER A 127 -17.07 5.78 0.55
N TYR A 128 -15.86 5.39 0.16
CA TYR A 128 -14.75 5.22 1.08
C TYR A 128 -14.32 6.53 1.76
N LEU A 129 -14.23 7.62 0.99
CA LEU A 129 -13.86 8.95 1.50
C LEU A 129 -14.95 9.56 2.42
N GLU A 130 -16.22 9.25 2.18
CA GLU A 130 -17.36 9.71 2.99
C GLU A 130 -17.62 8.83 4.23
N ALA A 131 -17.13 7.59 4.24
CA ALA A 131 -17.28 6.68 5.37
C ALA A 131 -16.56 7.22 6.62
N PRO A 132 -17.08 6.95 7.84
CA PRO A 132 -16.44 7.38 9.08
C PRO A 132 -15.01 6.82 9.21
N LEU A 133 -14.21 7.49 10.05
CA LEU A 133 -12.88 7.00 10.42
C LEU A 133 -13.03 5.74 11.27
N GLU A 134 -12.18 4.75 11.00
CA GLU A 134 -12.12 3.51 11.78
C GLU A 134 -11.00 3.62 12.81
N ASP A 135 -11.20 3.10 14.02
CA ASP A 135 -10.16 3.07 15.05
C ASP A 135 -9.31 1.81 14.86
N LEU A 136 -8.30 1.88 13.98
CA LEU A 136 -7.41 0.77 13.66
C LEU A 136 -5.95 1.09 14.01
N ASP A 137 -5.27 0.10 14.57
CA ASP A 137 -3.81 0.09 14.74
C ASP A 137 -3.10 -0.17 13.39
N ASP A 138 -1.83 0.23 13.28
CA ASP A 138 -1.02 0.14 12.06
C ASP A 138 -0.99 -1.28 11.43
N GLY A 139 -0.98 -2.32 12.27
CA GLY A 139 -1.00 -3.72 11.82
C GLY A 139 -2.37 -4.23 11.36
N GLU A 140 -3.44 -3.50 11.67
CA GLU A 140 -4.82 -3.88 11.35
C GLU A 140 -5.30 -3.29 10.02
N VAL A 141 -4.67 -2.21 9.54
CA VAL A 141 -5.02 -1.53 8.27
C VAL A 141 -5.02 -2.51 7.09
N VAL A 142 -3.96 -3.32 6.95
CA VAL A 142 -3.87 -4.32 5.86
C VAL A 142 -4.93 -5.41 6.02
N ARG A 143 -5.20 -5.85 7.25
CA ARG A 143 -6.24 -6.86 7.53
C ARG A 143 -7.64 -6.31 7.24
N TRP A 144 -7.88 -5.03 7.53
CA TRP A 144 -9.12 -4.35 7.25
C TRP A 144 -9.41 -4.32 5.74
N TRP A 145 -8.41 -3.98 4.92
CA TRP A 145 -8.54 -4.04 3.46
C TRP A 145 -8.83 -5.46 2.96
N GLY A 146 -8.24 -6.49 3.58
CA GLY A 146 -8.56 -7.89 3.29
C GLY A 146 -10.02 -8.27 3.56
N HIS A 147 -10.62 -7.74 4.63
CA HIS A 147 -12.04 -7.97 4.93
C HIS A 147 -12.99 -7.17 4.03
N HIS A 148 -12.55 -6.02 3.52
CA HIS A 148 -13.37 -5.11 2.71
C HIS A 148 -13.13 -5.24 1.20
N ILE A 149 -12.39 -6.27 0.75
CA ILE A 149 -12.10 -6.51 -0.67
C ILE A 149 -13.35 -6.63 -1.54
N LEU A 150 -14.44 -7.18 -1.00
CA LEU A 150 -15.70 -7.31 -1.72
C LEU A 150 -16.48 -6.00 -1.80
N THR A 151 -16.28 -5.09 -0.83
CA THR A 151 -16.93 -3.79 -0.78
C THR A 151 -16.19 -2.76 -1.62
N TYR A 152 -14.86 -2.85 -1.62
CA TYR A 152 -13.96 -1.91 -2.27
C TYR A 152 -12.91 -2.67 -3.11
N PRO A 153 -13.29 -3.28 -4.25
CA PRO A 153 -12.40 -4.15 -5.03
C PRO A 153 -11.22 -3.39 -5.65
N ILE A 154 -11.44 -2.19 -6.19
CA ILE A 154 -10.37 -1.43 -6.87
C ILE A 154 -9.46 -0.77 -5.83
N LEU A 155 -10.03 -0.19 -4.78
CA LEU A 155 -9.27 0.43 -3.70
C LEU A 155 -8.47 -0.59 -2.89
N SER A 156 -9.01 -1.77 -2.62
CA SER A 156 -8.26 -2.81 -1.90
C SER A 156 -7.08 -3.33 -2.72
N TRP A 157 -7.20 -3.39 -4.06
CA TRP A 157 -6.07 -3.71 -4.92
C TRP A 157 -5.00 -2.62 -4.87
N MET A 158 -5.41 -1.35 -4.96
CA MET A 158 -4.52 -0.21 -4.78
C MET A 158 -3.86 -0.22 -3.38
N ALA A 159 -4.63 -0.51 -2.32
CA ALA A 159 -4.15 -0.58 -0.95
C ALA A 159 -3.06 -1.64 -0.79
N GLN A 160 -3.22 -2.81 -1.41
CA GLN A 160 -2.20 -3.86 -1.35
C GLN A 160 -0.88 -3.43 -1.98
N ASP A 161 -0.92 -2.69 -3.09
CA ASP A 161 0.30 -2.22 -3.75
C ASP A 161 1.00 -1.11 -2.94
N TYR A 162 0.24 -0.13 -2.45
CA TYR A 162 0.81 1.03 -1.75
C TYR A 162 1.17 0.72 -0.29
N LEU A 163 0.35 -0.05 0.42
CA LEU A 163 0.62 -0.41 1.82
C LEU A 163 1.78 -1.40 1.95
N ALA A 164 2.09 -2.15 0.90
CA ALA A 164 3.25 -3.04 0.87
C ALA A 164 4.59 -2.28 0.75
N ILE A 165 4.57 -0.99 0.40
CA ILE A 165 5.79 -0.18 0.31
C ILE A 165 6.24 0.15 1.75
N PRO A 166 7.41 -0.35 2.20
CA PRO A 166 7.89 -0.01 3.53
C PRO A 166 8.18 1.50 3.60
N GLY A 167 7.53 2.20 4.53
CA GLY A 167 7.70 3.64 4.72
C GLY A 167 9.08 4.07 5.23
N SER A 168 9.99 3.13 5.46
CA SER A 168 11.33 3.39 5.97
C SER A 168 12.38 2.48 5.32
N SER A 169 13.54 3.05 4.99
CA SER A 169 14.73 2.29 4.61
C SER A 169 15.32 1.50 5.77
N VAL A 170 14.88 1.70 7.02
CA VAL A 170 15.47 1.09 8.21
C VAL A 170 15.48 -0.44 8.14
N ALA A 171 14.44 -1.07 7.59
CA ALA A 171 14.42 -2.53 7.43
C ALA A 171 15.50 -3.00 6.42
N ALA A 172 15.67 -2.27 5.32
CA ALA A 172 16.73 -2.53 4.36
C ALA A 172 18.11 -2.24 4.97
N GLU A 173 18.29 -1.13 5.68
CA GLU A 173 19.54 -0.77 6.36
C GLU A 173 19.90 -1.77 7.46
N GLN A 174 18.93 -2.27 8.22
CA GLN A 174 19.14 -3.32 9.21
C GLN A 174 19.52 -4.65 8.53
N ALA A 175 18.87 -5.01 7.42
CA ALA A 175 19.25 -6.17 6.63
C ALA A 175 20.68 -6.03 6.08
N PHE A 176 21.04 -4.88 5.48
CA PHE A 176 22.37 -4.58 4.96
C PHE A 176 23.43 -4.50 6.06
N SER A 177 23.13 -3.91 7.22
CA SER A 177 24.03 -3.85 8.37
C SER A 177 24.27 -5.24 8.95
N SER A 178 23.22 -6.06 9.06
CA SER A 178 23.34 -7.47 9.45
C SER A 178 24.14 -8.30 8.43
N GLY A 179 24.01 -7.99 7.14
CA GLY A 179 24.81 -8.55 6.06
C GLY A 179 26.28 -8.11 6.15
N GLY A 180 26.55 -6.85 6.47
CA GLY A 180 27.89 -6.31 6.68
C GLY A 180 28.63 -6.96 7.85
N ILE A 181 27.93 -7.24 8.95
CA ILE A 181 28.48 -8.01 10.09
C ILE A 181 28.82 -9.44 9.67
N THR A 182 27.99 -10.04 8.83
CA THR A 182 28.22 -11.40 8.29
C THR A 182 29.39 -11.43 7.30
N GLY A 183 29.57 -10.37 6.51
CA GLY A 183 30.61 -10.26 5.48
C GLY A 183 31.99 -9.79 5.97
N ALA A 184 32.07 -8.97 7.01
CA ALA A 184 33.33 -8.33 7.41
C ALA A 184 34.03 -8.96 8.63
N ALA A 185 33.30 -9.61 9.55
CA ALA A 185 33.87 -9.83 10.89
C ALA A 185 34.41 -11.23 11.17
N ARG A 186 33.99 -12.32 10.50
CA ARG A 186 34.37 -13.67 10.98
C ARG A 186 34.83 -14.76 10.00
N HIS A 187 34.54 -14.83 8.69
CA HIS A 187 35.04 -15.97 7.87
C HIS A 187 35.32 -15.66 6.38
N ASN A 188 36.52 -16.05 5.94
CA ASN A 188 37.00 -16.45 4.61
C ASN A 188 36.02 -16.39 3.42
N HIS A 189 36.40 -15.66 2.35
CA HIS A 189 36.08 -15.88 0.92
C HIS A 189 34.79 -16.67 0.59
N LEU A 190 33.63 -16.25 1.09
CA LEU A 190 32.35 -16.77 0.60
C LEU A 190 32.06 -16.15 -0.77
N LEU A 191 31.73 -16.98 -1.75
CA LEU A 191 31.24 -16.52 -3.05
C LEU A 191 29.93 -15.75 -2.86
N PRO A 192 29.71 -14.65 -3.61
CA PRO A 192 28.50 -13.83 -3.51
C PRO A 192 27.20 -14.64 -3.54
N ASP A 193 27.13 -15.66 -4.39
CA ASP A 193 25.96 -16.53 -4.56
C ASP A 193 25.61 -17.31 -3.28
N VAL A 194 26.62 -17.79 -2.54
CA VAL A 194 26.42 -18.55 -1.29
C VAL A 194 26.00 -17.59 -0.17
N PHE A 195 26.53 -16.38 -0.17
CA PHE A 195 26.15 -15.34 0.77
C PHE A 195 24.70 -14.90 0.56
N GLU A 196 24.28 -14.69 -0.70
CA GLU A 196 22.89 -14.37 -1.05
C GLU A 196 21.92 -15.46 -0.60
N ALA A 197 22.22 -16.73 -0.94
CA ALA A 197 21.40 -17.87 -0.51
C ALA A 197 21.27 -17.96 1.02
N LEU A 198 22.33 -17.66 1.78
CA LEU A 198 22.30 -17.63 3.24
C LEU A 198 21.46 -16.47 3.78
N GLN A 199 21.52 -15.27 3.19
CA GLN A 199 20.68 -14.15 3.62
C GLN A 199 19.20 -14.41 3.32
N LEU A 200 18.87 -15.01 2.18
CA LEU A 200 17.50 -15.42 1.83
C LEU A 200 16.98 -16.53 2.77
N LEU A 201 17.82 -17.50 3.13
CA LEU A 201 17.45 -18.53 4.09
C LEU A 201 17.20 -17.95 5.49
N LYS A 202 18.03 -16.98 5.90
CA LYS A 202 17.88 -16.30 7.20
C LYS A 202 16.63 -15.44 7.26
N SER A 203 16.32 -14.70 6.19
CA SER A 203 15.12 -13.85 6.15
C SER A 203 13.84 -14.69 6.14
N THR A 204 13.83 -15.82 5.42
CA THR A 204 12.67 -16.72 5.36
C THR A 204 12.43 -17.46 6.68
N TYR A 205 13.47 -17.82 7.43
CA TYR A 205 13.33 -18.47 8.74
C TYR A 205 12.81 -17.55 9.85
N CYS A 206 13.11 -16.24 9.80
CA CYS A 206 12.65 -15.29 10.80
C CYS A 206 11.22 -14.77 10.58
N ASN A 207 10.66 -14.95 9.36
CA ASN A 207 9.36 -14.42 8.96
C ASN A 207 8.23 -15.48 8.91
N GLY A 208 8.48 -16.72 9.37
CA GLY A 208 7.50 -17.81 9.44
C GLY A 208 7.15 -18.17 10.88
#